data_AF-A0A5J4LI29-F1
#
_entry.id   AF-A0A5J4LI29-F1
#
_cell.length_a   1.000
_cell.length_b   1.000
_cell.length_c   1.000
_cell.angle_alpha   90.00
_cell.angle_beta   90.00
_cell.angle_gamma   90.00
#
_symmetry.space_group_name_H-M   'P 1'
#
loop_
_entity.id
_entity.type
_entity.pdbx_description
1 polymer ?
#
loop_
_entity_poly.entity_id
_entity_poly.type
_entity_poly.pdbx_seq_one_letter_code
_entity_poly.pdbx_strand_id
1 'polypeptide(L)'
;MGKQFATDVNQLGQFLTTLEGCVRELNEARSALAHVRADQIGTDRLDEACDGFQERWKYGSEQTKKMIDAISEGVKATKQNYQEVEDALEKTLTQIAKKTSGGAAK
;
A
#
# COMPACT_ATOMS: atom_id res chain seq x y z
N MET A 1 -8.37 1.53 -23.93
CA MET A 1 -7.20 1.53 -23.03
C MET A 1 -7.57 1.57 -21.54
N GLY A 2 -8.63 2.26 -21.10
CA GLY A 2 -8.94 2.39 -19.66
C GLY A 2 -9.28 1.12 -18.85
N LYS A 3 -9.83 0.06 -19.45
CA LYS A 3 -10.20 -1.18 -18.69
C LYS A 3 -9.00 -1.97 -18.15
N GLN A 4 -7.89 -1.97 -18.89
CA GLN A 4 -6.69 -2.72 -18.52
C GLN A 4 -5.99 -2.03 -17.33
N PHE A 5 -5.79 -0.71 -17.40
CA PHE A 5 -5.28 0.09 -16.29
C PHE A 5 -6.18 0.08 -15.04
N ALA A 6 -7.51 0.12 -15.21
CA ALA A 6 -8.43 -0.01 -14.07
C ALA A 6 -8.26 -1.37 -13.36
N THR A 7 -7.97 -2.43 -14.11
CA THR A 7 -7.65 -3.75 -13.56
C THR A 7 -6.33 -3.72 -12.80
N ASP A 8 -5.29 -3.10 -13.38
CA ASP A 8 -3.96 -3.00 -12.78
C ASP A 8 -3.99 -2.22 -11.45
N VAL A 9 -4.71 -1.09 -11.40
CA VAL A 9 -4.88 -0.29 -10.17
C VAL A 9 -5.63 -1.08 -9.08
N ASN A 10 -6.66 -1.83 -9.47
CA ASN A 10 -7.39 -2.67 -8.51
C ASN A 10 -6.52 -3.81 -7.96
N GLN A 11 -5.70 -4.44 -8.82
CA GLN A 11 -4.75 -5.48 -8.41
C GLN A 11 -3.67 -4.91 -7.48
N LEU A 12 -3.14 -3.73 -7.75
CA LEU A 12 -2.21 -3.03 -6.87
C LEU A 12 -2.85 -2.71 -5.50
N GLY A 13 -4.12 -2.31 -5.48
CA GLY A 13 -4.88 -2.13 -4.24
C GLY A 13 -5.01 -3.42 -3.42
N GLN A 14 -5.34 -4.54 -4.07
CA GLN A 14 -5.42 -5.85 -3.41
C GLN A 14 -4.05 -6.32 -2.88
N PHE A 15 -3.00 -6.07 -3.65
CA PHE A 15 -1.62 -6.39 -3.25
C PHE A 15 -1.21 -5.61 -2.00
N LEU A 16 -1.53 -4.31 -1.94
CA LEU A 16 -1.29 -3.48 -0.75
C LEU A 16 -2.02 -4.00 0.48
N THR A 17 -3.32 -4.33 0.35
CA THR A 17 -4.10 -4.93 1.45
C THR A 17 -3.47 -6.23 1.96
N THR A 18 -2.96 -7.05 1.04
CA THR A 18 -2.27 -8.30 1.40
C THR A 18 -1.00 -8.01 2.21
N LEU A 19 -0.18 -7.06 1.75
CA LEU A 19 1.05 -6.68 2.42
C LEU A 19 0.79 -6.06 3.81
N GLU A 20 -0.23 -5.22 3.96
CA GLU A 20 -0.67 -4.69 5.25
C GLU A 20 -1.09 -5.82 6.21
N GLY A 21 -1.79 -6.83 5.69
CA GLY A 21 -2.14 -8.04 6.42
C GLY A 21 -0.89 -8.78 6.94
N CYS A 22 0.11 -9.00 6.08
CA CYS A 22 1.36 -9.64 6.49
C CYS A 22 2.10 -8.85 7.59
N VAL A 23 2.13 -7.52 7.53
CA VAL A 23 2.72 -6.70 8.60
C VAL A 23 1.96 -6.87 9.92
N ARG A 24 0.63 -6.91 9.86
CA ARG A 24 -0.18 -7.15 11.05
C ARG A 24 0.14 -8.52 11.66
N GLU A 25 0.14 -9.58 10.85
CA GLU A 25 0.48 -10.94 11.28
C GLU A 25 1.89 -11.02 11.88
N LEU A 26 2.89 -10.36 11.28
CA LEU A 26 4.24 -10.28 11.84
C LEU A 26 4.28 -9.60 13.22
N ASN A 27 3.46 -8.57 13.42
CA ASN A 27 3.38 -7.88 14.72
C ASN A 27 2.61 -8.70 15.77
N GLU A 28 1.56 -9.41 15.36
CA GLU A 28 0.81 -10.33 16.22
C GLU A 28 1.69 -11.49 16.68
N ALA A 29 2.42 -12.14 15.76
CA ALA A 29 3.37 -13.20 16.07
C ALA A 29 4.45 -12.73 17.06
N ARG A 30 5.00 -11.53 16.83
CA ARG A 30 5.96 -10.90 17.77
C ARG A 30 5.38 -10.75 19.17
N SER A 31 4.14 -10.25 19.25
CA SER A 31 3.45 -9.99 20.51
C SER A 31 3.14 -11.28 21.27
N ALA A 32 2.74 -12.34 20.55
CA ALA A 32 2.56 -13.67 21.14
C ALA A 32 3.88 -14.22 21.71
N LEU A 33 4.99 -14.05 20.99
CA LEU A 33 6.32 -14.46 21.45
C LEU A 33 6.86 -13.60 22.61
N ALA A 34 6.44 -12.35 22.73
CA ALA A 34 6.84 -11.49 23.85
C ALA A 34 6.28 -12.00 25.19
N HIS A 35 5.13 -12.69 25.16
CA HIS A 35 4.53 -13.28 26.35
C HIS A 35 5.31 -14.50 26.88
N VAL A 36 6.09 -15.19 26.04
CA VAL A 36 6.83 -16.42 26.39
C VAL A 36 8.14 -16.11 27.15
N ARG A 37 8.51 -14.83 27.30
CA ARG A 37 9.89 -14.42 27.57
C ARG A 37 10.29 -14.13 29.02
N ALA A 38 9.37 -13.85 29.95
CA ALA A 38 9.79 -13.21 31.21
C ALA A 38 9.97 -14.17 32.40
N ASP A 39 9.38 -15.36 32.36
CA ASP A 39 9.30 -16.24 33.54
C ASP A 39 9.72 -17.69 33.26
N GLN A 40 9.94 -18.08 32.00
CA GLN A 40 10.10 -19.48 31.59
C GLN A 40 11.52 -19.89 31.17
N ILE A 41 12.43 -18.94 30.96
CA ILE A 41 13.71 -19.20 30.29
C ILE A 41 14.89 -18.71 31.12
N GLY A 42 15.01 -19.20 32.36
CA GLY A 42 15.84 -18.65 33.45
C GLY A 42 17.37 -18.64 33.29
N THR A 43 17.91 -18.05 32.23
CA THR A 43 19.34 -17.71 32.11
C THR A 43 19.50 -16.32 31.48
N ASP A 44 20.30 -15.44 32.09
CA ASP A 44 20.53 -14.05 31.64
C ASP A 44 20.91 -13.93 30.15
N ARG A 45 21.72 -14.88 29.64
CA ARG A 45 22.13 -14.92 28.23
C ARG A 45 20.94 -15.12 27.28
N LEU A 46 19.97 -15.92 27.69
CA LEU A 46 18.81 -16.24 26.86
C LEU A 46 17.79 -15.10 26.92
N ASP A 47 17.65 -14.44 28.07
CA ASP A 47 16.87 -13.21 28.20
C ASP A 47 17.40 -12.11 27.29
N GLU A 48 18.72 -11.86 27.30
CA GLU A 48 19.38 -10.88 26.43
C GLU A 48 19.22 -11.22 24.94
N ALA A 49 19.37 -12.50 24.57
CA ALA A 49 19.16 -12.94 23.19
C ALA A 49 17.71 -12.73 22.74
N CYS A 50 16.75 -13.01 23.61
CA CYS A 50 15.35 -12.79 23.30
C CYS A 50 14.98 -11.29 23.27
N ASP A 51 15.65 -10.42 24.04
CA ASP A 51 15.56 -8.96 23.93
C ASP A 51 16.05 -8.46 22.60
N GLY A 52 17.28 -8.82 22.24
CA GLY A 52 17.85 -8.45 20.94
C GLY A 52 17.02 -8.98 19.77
N PHE A 53 16.38 -10.14 19.91
CA PHE A 53 15.44 -10.67 18.90
C PHE A 53 14.17 -9.81 18.81
N GLN A 54 13.53 -9.49 19.94
CA GLN A 54 12.31 -8.68 19.96
C GLN A 54 12.53 -7.28 19.39
N GLU A 55 13.66 -6.65 19.71
CA GLU A 55 14.03 -5.34 19.18
C GLU A 55 14.25 -5.37 17.65
N ARG A 56 15.08 -6.32 17.17
CA ARG A 56 15.35 -6.48 15.73
C ARG A 56 14.09 -6.82 14.94
N TRP A 57 13.23 -7.67 15.48
CA TRP A 57 11.95 -7.98 14.86
C TRP A 57 11.07 -6.74 14.75
N LYS A 58 10.92 -6.00 15.85
CA LYS A 58 10.12 -4.76 15.87
C LYS A 58 10.65 -3.76 14.84
N TYR A 59 11.96 -3.55 14.78
CA TYR A 59 12.57 -2.69 13.78
C TYR A 59 12.26 -3.18 12.36
N GLY A 60 12.44 -4.47 12.09
CA GLY A 60 12.16 -5.07 10.79
C GLY A 60 10.70 -4.88 10.37
N SER A 61 9.73 -5.12 11.26
CA SER A 61 8.31 -4.95 10.94
C SER A 61 7.93 -3.49 10.71
N GLU A 62 8.53 -2.55 11.44
CA GLU A 62 8.37 -1.10 11.21
C GLU A 62 8.95 -0.66 9.87
N GLN A 63 10.13 -1.18 9.46
CA GLN A 63 10.71 -0.88 8.15
C GLN A 63 9.85 -1.44 7.02
N THR A 64 9.37 -2.68 7.13
CA THR A 64 8.46 -3.28 6.16
C THR A 64 7.19 -2.44 6.01
N LYS A 65 6.62 -1.96 7.13
CA LYS A 65 5.46 -1.07 7.09
C LYS A 65 5.75 0.23 6.34
N LYS A 66 6.86 0.90 6.62
CA LYS A 66 7.25 2.13 5.92
C LYS A 66 7.38 1.92 4.40
N MET A 67 7.94 0.79 3.98
CA MET A 67 8.03 0.46 2.56
C MET A 67 6.65 0.26 1.93
N ILE A 68 5.75 -0.44 2.63
CA ILE A 68 4.36 -0.62 2.18
C ILE A 68 3.62 0.71 2.08
N ASP A 69 3.76 1.58 3.07
CA ASP A 69 3.16 2.92 3.08
C ASP A 69 3.65 3.74 1.86
N ALA A 70 4.96 3.74 1.58
CA ALA A 70 5.53 4.42 0.42
C ALA A 70 5.01 3.87 -0.92
N ILE A 71 4.88 2.53 -1.05
CA ILE A 71 4.30 1.92 -2.25
C ILE A 71 2.82 2.30 -2.35
N SER A 72 2.08 2.31 -1.24
CA SER A 72 0.66 2.68 -1.18
C SER A 72 0.44 4.12 -1.66
N GLU A 73 1.26 5.05 -1.21
CA GLU A 73 1.25 6.43 -1.68
C GLU A 73 1.55 6.54 -3.17
N GLY A 74 2.58 5.85 -3.67
CA GLY A 74 2.93 5.84 -5.09
C GLY A 74 1.81 5.30 -5.98
N VAL A 75 1.13 4.22 -5.57
CA VAL A 75 -0.03 3.65 -6.27
C VAL A 75 -1.21 4.62 -6.28
N LYS A 76 -1.51 5.26 -5.14
CA LYS A 76 -2.58 6.27 -5.05
C LYS A 76 -2.30 7.47 -5.95
N ALA A 77 -1.09 8.01 -5.92
CA ALA A 77 -0.67 9.12 -6.76
C ALA A 77 -0.78 8.77 -8.25
N THR A 78 -0.33 7.56 -8.63
CA THR A 78 -0.45 7.07 -10.01
C THR A 78 -1.91 7.02 -10.43
N LYS A 79 -2.79 6.40 -9.62
CA LYS A 79 -4.23 6.34 -9.89
C LYS A 79 -4.83 7.74 -10.09
N GLN A 80 -4.51 8.68 -9.20
CA GLN A 80 -5.05 10.04 -9.28
C GLN A 80 -4.61 10.74 -10.56
N ASN A 81 -3.32 10.67 -10.91
CA ASN A 81 -2.80 11.27 -12.15
C ASN A 81 -3.53 10.73 -13.38
N TYR A 82 -3.82 9.43 -13.43
CA TYR A 82 -4.57 8.83 -14.53
C TYR A 82 -6.02 9.33 -14.59
N GLN A 83 -6.70 9.44 -13.44
CA GLN A 83 -8.06 9.99 -13.39
C GLN A 83 -8.09 11.44 -13.90
N GLU A 84 -7.11 12.26 -13.51
CA GLU A 84 -7.00 13.63 -13.97
C GLU A 84 -6.77 13.73 -15.49
N VAL A 85 -5.95 12.84 -16.05
CA VAL A 85 -5.71 12.76 -17.50
C VAL A 85 -6.98 12.36 -18.27
N GLU A 86 -7.70 11.33 -17.80
CA GLU A 86 -8.95 10.89 -18.43
C GLU A 86 -10.03 11.99 -18.36
N ASP A 87 -10.19 12.64 -17.21
CA ASP A 87 -11.13 13.76 -17.04
C ASP A 87 -10.80 14.94 -17.97
N ALA A 88 -9.51 15.26 -18.13
CA ALA A 88 -9.06 16.32 -19.02
C ALA A 88 -9.30 15.96 -20.50
N LEU A 89 -9.06 14.70 -20.87
CA LEU A 89 -9.30 14.18 -22.20
C LEU A 89 -10.80 14.22 -22.53
N GLU A 90 -11.65 13.73 -21.63
CA GLU A 90 -13.11 13.75 -21.77
C GLU A 90 -13.62 15.18 -21.95
N LYS A 91 -13.24 16.10 -21.05
CA LYS A 91 -13.61 17.52 -21.17
C LYS A 91 -13.21 18.11 -22.52
N THR A 92 -12.01 17.81 -22.99
CA THR A 92 -11.50 18.30 -24.28
C THR A 92 -12.32 17.73 -25.45
N LEU A 93 -12.58 16.42 -25.45
CA LEU A 93 -13.40 15.78 -26.48
C LEU A 93 -14.84 16.33 -26.49
N THR A 94 -15.46 16.50 -25.32
CA THR A 94 -16.81 17.08 -25.21
C THR A 94 -16.84 18.52 -25.74
N GLN A 95 -15.82 19.32 -25.45
CA GLN A 95 -15.71 20.68 -25.99
C GLN A 95 -15.55 20.69 -27.51
N ILE A 96 -14.71 19.80 -28.06
CA ILE A 96 -14.55 19.65 -29.51
C ILE A 96 -15.88 19.23 -30.15
N ALA A 97 -16.53 18.19 -29.61
CA ALA A 97 -17.82 17.72 -30.11
C ALA A 97 -18.88 18.82 -30.12
N LYS A 98 -18.95 19.65 -29.07
CA LYS A 98 -19.85 20.80 -28.98
C LYS A 98 -19.52 21.91 -30.00
N LYS A 99 -18.24 22.14 -30.30
CA LYS A 99 -17.83 23.10 -31.33
C LYS A 99 -18.15 22.58 -32.74
N THR A 100 -17.93 21.30 -33.00
CA THR A 100 -18.18 20.70 -34.32
C THR A 100 -19.68 20.58 -34.62
N SER A 101 -20.52 20.24 -33.64
CA SER A 101 -21.97 20.21 -33.81
C SER A 101 -22.62 21.59 -33.94
N GLY A 102 -22.00 22.65 -33.38
CA GLY A 102 -22.42 24.03 -33.58
C GLY A 102 -22.01 24.65 -34.93
N GLY A 103 -21.03 24.06 -35.62
CA GLY A 103 -20.53 24.55 -36.92
C GLY A 103 -21.30 24.05 -38.14
N ALA A 104 -22.07 22.97 -38.02
CA ALA A 104 -22.83 22.38 -39.13
C ALA A 104 -24.20 23.05 -39.40
N ALA A 105 -24.54 24.12 -38.66
CA ALA A 105 -25.83 24.81 -38.74
C ALA A 105 -25.74 26.26 -39.29
N LYS A 106 -24.68 26.60 -40.04
CA LYS A 106 -24.56 27.89 -40.72
C LYS A 106 -24.27 27.70 -42.21
#